data_AF-A0A498FDQ7-F1
#
_entry.id   AF-A0A498FDQ7-F1
#
_cell.length_a   1.000
_cell.length_b   1.000
_cell.length_c   1.000
_cell.angle_alpha   90.00
_cell.angle_beta   90.00
_cell.angle_gamma   90.00
#
_symmetry.space_group_name_H-M   'P 1'
#
loop_
_entity.id
_entity.type
_entity.pdbx_description
1 polymer ?
#
loop_
_entity_poly.entity_id
_entity_poly.type
_entity_poly.pdbx_seq_one_letter_code
_entity_poly.pdbx_strand_id
1 'polypeptide(L)'
;MNVRLSGSNIEFTRYIPLLQAAAEAVGVNGWYFDRSDLHEYSNIIDAERYVRLQKDRSGPVHARDGPLASMGHLLENDRSGFRSITQNDTDPHGNSLPGYYHTATLGPERVRELFPDHDFPREVKHYYAREALSQPDSHPLAHPKVGVSYQTSKWDRKLGWDDLESLTDQLDETLHSVLADAGIPVRSGNVGDGQGGTGPYKPDLYFDGVDMERPDDHLYGLDLTQIRHDQQSVVVRHLADGLSPVEWESLETLVTDGGEVSPKQIAKDHDRHEDSVRRALNRIDELVEREYGRVSLRSSFISELVHESVKEAREATRRAVETGAKALNAAERGLDEKTSAFIAWAAKHDIDVDSANDARMKIRMGKVEGEIKDRIEQGLELWKDAGRDPGHFIDALVTFQKEGRSGSICQFATPVWEIR
;
A
#
# COMPACT_ATOMS: atom_id res chain seq x y z
N MET A 1 -37.75 8.97 -29.02
CA MET A 1 -36.59 8.82 -29.94
C MET A 1 -35.37 8.60 -29.07
N ASN A 2 -34.53 7.61 -29.37
CA ASN A 2 -33.32 7.34 -28.59
C ASN A 2 -32.12 7.84 -29.37
N VAL A 3 -31.32 8.73 -28.76
CA VAL A 3 -30.10 9.27 -29.36
C VAL A 3 -28.93 8.88 -28.47
N ARG A 4 -27.86 8.39 -29.09
CA ARG A 4 -26.57 8.17 -28.43
C ARG A 4 -25.58 9.20 -28.95
N LEU A 5 -25.07 10.04 -28.06
CA LEU A 5 -24.00 10.97 -28.34
C LEU A 5 -22.67 10.39 -27.85
N SER A 6 -21.61 10.58 -28.62
CA SER A 6 -20.25 10.23 -28.26
C SER A 6 -19.31 11.27 -28.85
N GLY A 7 -18.34 11.71 -28.07
CA GLY A 7 -17.37 12.73 -28.46
C GLY A 7 -16.12 12.65 -27.59
N SER A 8 -15.04 13.27 -28.05
CA SER A 8 -13.79 13.39 -27.32
C SER A 8 -13.38 14.85 -27.29
N ASN A 9 -12.86 15.31 -26.16
CA ASN A 9 -12.47 16.71 -25.93
C ASN A 9 -13.62 17.71 -26.22
N ILE A 10 -14.82 17.42 -25.68
CA ILE A 10 -15.97 18.32 -25.72
C ILE A 10 -16.44 18.54 -24.26
N GLU A 11 -16.58 19.81 -23.86
CA GLU A 11 -17.17 20.17 -22.56
C GLU A 11 -18.55 19.55 -22.39
N PHE A 12 -18.85 18.99 -21.22
CA PHE A 12 -20.07 18.22 -21.01
C PHE A 12 -21.35 19.04 -21.29
N THR A 13 -21.34 20.32 -20.92
CA THR A 13 -22.44 21.26 -21.13
C THR A 13 -22.71 21.57 -22.61
N ARG A 14 -21.78 21.26 -23.52
CA ARG A 14 -21.93 21.53 -24.96
C ARG A 14 -22.67 20.44 -25.73
N TYR A 15 -22.87 19.25 -25.16
CA TYR A 15 -23.50 18.14 -25.89
C TYR A 15 -24.95 18.43 -26.31
N ILE A 16 -25.76 19.04 -25.43
CA ILE A 16 -27.15 19.38 -25.76
C ILE A 16 -27.22 20.44 -26.86
N PRO A 17 -26.55 21.61 -26.75
CA PRO A 17 -26.51 22.59 -27.84
C PRO A 17 -26.01 22.02 -29.17
N LEU A 18 -25.02 21.13 -29.15
CA LEU A 18 -24.51 20.49 -30.36
C LEU A 18 -25.52 19.53 -30.99
N LEU A 19 -26.25 18.76 -30.17
CA LEU A 19 -27.34 17.89 -30.67
C LEU A 19 -28.48 18.72 -31.25
N GLN A 20 -28.85 19.83 -30.60
CA GLN A 20 -29.87 20.74 -31.11
C GLN A 20 -29.48 21.33 -32.47
N ALA A 21 -28.25 21.84 -32.59
CA ALA A 21 -27.73 22.36 -33.85
C ALA A 21 -27.67 21.29 -34.95
N ALA A 22 -27.26 20.07 -34.61
CA ALA A 22 -27.22 18.95 -35.56
C ALA A 22 -28.63 18.53 -36.02
N ALA A 23 -29.61 18.53 -35.12
CA ALA A 23 -31.00 18.24 -35.44
C ALA A 23 -31.60 19.29 -36.38
N GLU A 24 -31.40 20.57 -36.06
CA GLU A 24 -31.88 21.69 -36.88
C GLU A 24 -31.30 21.66 -38.29
N ALA A 25 -30.01 21.32 -38.41
CA ALA A 25 -29.35 21.19 -39.71
C ALA A 25 -29.98 20.11 -40.62
N VAL A 26 -30.68 19.12 -40.06
CA VAL A 26 -31.39 18.07 -40.82
C VAL A 26 -32.92 18.25 -40.82
N GLY A 27 -33.41 19.42 -40.40
CA GLY A 27 -34.83 19.77 -40.39
C GLY A 27 -35.64 19.18 -39.22
N VAL A 28 -34.98 18.67 -38.18
CA VAL A 28 -35.60 18.28 -36.92
C VAL A 28 -35.52 19.46 -35.96
N ASN A 29 -36.65 19.85 -35.35
CA ASN A 29 -36.66 21.00 -34.45
C ASN A 29 -35.86 20.71 -33.16
N GLY A 30 -34.88 21.57 -32.83
CA GLY A 30 -33.95 21.38 -31.70
C GLY A 30 -34.61 21.30 -30.33
N TRP A 31 -35.78 21.92 -30.14
CA TRP A 31 -36.53 21.90 -28.87
C TRP A 31 -36.85 20.49 -28.34
N TYR A 32 -36.91 19.47 -29.21
CA TYR A 32 -37.12 18.08 -28.80
C TYR A 32 -35.99 17.54 -27.92
N PHE A 33 -34.88 18.26 -27.84
CA PHE A 33 -33.69 17.92 -27.06
C PHE A 33 -33.41 18.92 -25.95
N ASP A 34 -34.36 19.80 -25.63
CA ASP A 34 -34.20 20.72 -24.50
C ASP A 34 -33.98 19.93 -23.20
N ARG A 35 -33.17 20.51 -22.31
CA ARG A 35 -32.80 19.87 -21.04
C ARG A 35 -34.02 19.50 -20.20
N SER A 36 -35.06 20.33 -20.23
CA SER A 36 -36.33 20.11 -19.53
C SER A 36 -37.12 18.90 -20.03
N ASP A 37 -36.85 18.46 -21.26
CA ASP A 37 -37.58 17.41 -21.96
C ASP A 37 -36.77 16.11 -22.05
N LEU A 38 -35.60 16.06 -21.42
CA LEU A 38 -34.82 14.84 -21.29
C LEU A 38 -35.59 13.83 -20.44
N HIS A 39 -35.75 12.62 -20.99
CA HIS A 39 -36.38 11.52 -20.26
C HIS A 39 -35.53 11.11 -19.06
N GLU A 40 -36.15 10.63 -17.97
CA GLU A 40 -35.50 10.08 -16.76
C GLU A 40 -34.51 8.92 -17.01
N TYR A 41 -34.54 8.31 -18.19
CA TYR A 41 -33.61 7.24 -18.59
C TYR A 41 -32.42 7.76 -19.39
N SER A 42 -32.33 9.08 -19.60
CA SER A 42 -31.17 9.74 -20.19
C SER A 42 -30.01 9.64 -19.22
N ASN A 43 -29.05 8.78 -19.54
CA ASN A 43 -27.95 8.49 -18.65
C ASN A 43 -26.59 8.83 -19.28
N ILE A 44 -25.65 9.19 -18.42
CA ILE A 44 -24.24 9.37 -18.77
C ILE A 44 -23.63 7.98 -18.96
N ILE A 45 -22.80 7.82 -19.99
CA ILE A 45 -22.15 6.52 -20.32
C ILE A 45 -20.67 6.54 -19.92
N ASP A 46 -19.99 7.63 -20.28
CA ASP A 46 -18.58 7.87 -20.05
C ASP A 46 -18.38 9.38 -19.87
N ALA A 47 -17.52 9.76 -18.94
CA ALA A 47 -17.16 11.15 -18.67
C ALA A 47 -15.74 11.17 -18.11
N GLU A 48 -14.86 12.03 -18.65
CA GLU A 48 -13.49 12.19 -18.18
C GLU A 48 -13.16 13.66 -17.98
N ARG A 49 -12.58 14.00 -16.83
CA ARG A 49 -11.89 15.26 -16.60
C ARG A 49 -10.40 14.99 -16.59
N TYR A 50 -9.62 15.84 -17.24
CA TYR A 50 -8.18 15.65 -17.35
C TYR A 50 -7.42 16.97 -17.35
N VAL A 51 -6.15 16.87 -16.95
CA VAL A 51 -5.12 17.88 -17.22
C VAL A 51 -4.03 17.26 -18.07
N ARG A 52 -3.30 18.09 -18.82
CA ARG A 52 -2.11 17.66 -19.54
C ARG A 52 -0.88 18.16 -18.79
N LEU A 53 -0.06 17.23 -18.34
CA LEU A 53 1.17 17.54 -17.61
C LEU A 53 2.34 17.58 -18.56
N GLN A 54 3.32 18.43 -18.28
CA GLN A 54 4.62 18.31 -18.95
C GLN A 54 5.23 16.93 -18.63
N LYS A 55 5.86 16.30 -19.64
CA LYS A 55 6.23 14.87 -19.56
C LYS A 55 7.27 14.63 -18.46
N ASP A 56 8.21 15.57 -18.31
CA ASP A 56 9.25 15.64 -17.29
C ASP A 56 8.71 15.92 -15.87
N ARG A 57 7.46 16.37 -15.75
CA ARG A 57 6.80 16.65 -14.46
C ARG A 57 5.77 15.61 -14.06
N SER A 58 5.43 14.69 -14.96
CA SER A 58 4.37 13.70 -14.76
C SER A 58 4.81 12.42 -14.03
N GLY A 59 6.13 12.22 -13.88
CA GLY A 59 6.76 11.09 -13.19
C GLY A 59 6.11 10.70 -11.86
N PRO A 60 5.97 11.66 -10.91
CA PRO A 60 5.43 11.37 -9.59
C PRO A 60 4.04 10.71 -9.56
N VAL A 61 3.19 10.98 -10.56
CA VAL A 61 1.81 10.43 -10.61
C VAL A 61 1.80 8.91 -10.77
N HIS A 62 2.74 8.38 -11.55
CA HIS A 62 2.84 6.95 -11.90
C HIS A 62 4.08 6.28 -11.30
N ALA A 63 4.75 6.96 -10.36
CA ALA A 63 5.85 6.39 -9.60
C ALA A 63 5.36 5.19 -8.77
N ARG A 64 6.29 4.32 -8.33
CA ARG A 64 5.96 3.15 -7.52
C ARG A 64 5.32 3.49 -6.17
N ASP A 65 5.65 4.66 -5.64
CA ASP A 65 5.10 5.28 -4.43
C ASP A 65 4.09 6.39 -4.74
N GLY A 66 3.80 6.63 -6.03
CA GLY A 66 2.86 7.64 -6.48
C GLY A 66 1.39 7.26 -6.22
N PRO A 67 0.46 8.21 -6.44
CA PRO A 67 -0.96 8.02 -6.13
C PRO A 67 -1.59 6.82 -6.85
N LEU A 68 -1.26 6.58 -8.14
CA LEU A 68 -1.84 5.46 -8.89
C LEU A 68 -1.47 4.11 -8.31
N ALA A 69 -0.18 3.92 -7.98
CA ALA A 69 0.29 2.69 -7.35
C ALA A 69 -0.28 2.55 -5.93
N SER A 70 -0.24 3.62 -5.13
CA SER A 70 -0.77 3.63 -3.76
C SER A 70 -2.27 3.31 -3.70
N MET A 71 -3.10 3.92 -4.56
CA MET A 71 -4.52 3.59 -4.68
C MET A 71 -4.73 2.12 -5.05
N GLY A 72 -3.97 1.62 -6.03
CA GLY A 72 -4.02 0.21 -6.41
C GLY A 72 -3.68 -0.73 -5.27
N HIS A 73 -2.58 -0.49 -4.54
CA HIS A 73 -2.09 -1.37 -3.47
C HIS A 73 -2.90 -1.30 -2.16
N LEU A 74 -3.31 -0.10 -1.75
CA LEU A 74 -4.00 0.12 -0.47
C LEU A 74 -5.49 -0.21 -0.52
N LEU A 75 -6.11 -0.06 -1.70
CA LEU A 75 -7.56 -0.16 -1.91
C LEU A 75 -7.94 -1.32 -2.83
N GLU A 76 -7.04 -2.30 -3.00
CA GLU A 76 -7.24 -3.38 -3.97
C GLU A 76 -8.34 -4.38 -3.59
N ASN A 77 -8.70 -4.53 -2.32
CA ASN A 77 -9.61 -5.60 -1.91
C ASN A 77 -11.02 -5.08 -1.68
N ASP A 78 -11.90 -5.36 -2.64
CA ASP A 78 -13.37 -5.46 -2.50
C ASP A 78 -13.87 -6.48 -3.52
N ARG A 79 -14.53 -7.56 -3.11
CA ARG A 79 -15.08 -8.55 -4.07
C ARG A 79 -16.40 -8.13 -4.71
N SER A 80 -16.88 -6.93 -4.42
CA SER A 80 -17.99 -6.30 -5.13
C SER A 80 -17.51 -5.09 -5.95
N GLY A 81 -18.13 -4.85 -7.11
CA GLY A 81 -17.74 -3.75 -8.02
C GLY A 81 -16.58 -4.08 -8.97
N PHE A 82 -16.26 -3.14 -9.86
CA PHE A 82 -15.17 -3.28 -10.84
C PHE A 82 -13.89 -2.59 -10.35
N ARG A 83 -12.76 -3.29 -10.43
CA ARG A 83 -11.43 -2.76 -10.14
C ARG A 83 -10.39 -3.27 -11.12
N SER A 84 -9.33 -2.49 -11.33
CA SER A 84 -8.17 -2.91 -12.11
C SER A 84 -7.00 -1.95 -11.87
N ILE A 85 -5.80 -2.49 -11.73
CA ILE A 85 -4.55 -1.76 -11.87
C ILE A 85 -3.92 -2.13 -13.21
N THR A 86 -3.44 -1.14 -13.96
CA THR A 86 -2.63 -1.36 -15.17
C THR A 86 -1.39 -0.50 -15.07
N GLN A 87 -0.22 -1.07 -15.37
CA GLN A 87 1.04 -0.35 -15.43
C GLN A 87 1.78 -0.81 -16.68
N ASN A 88 1.77 0.03 -17.71
CA ASN A 88 2.48 -0.22 -18.96
C ASN A 88 3.43 0.95 -19.25
N ASP A 89 4.72 0.63 -19.35
CA ASP A 89 5.82 1.56 -19.62
C ASP A 89 6.37 1.41 -21.06
N THR A 90 5.62 0.76 -21.94
CA THR A 90 6.00 0.51 -23.33
C THR A 90 4.93 1.01 -24.28
N ASP A 91 5.33 1.79 -25.28
CA ASP A 91 4.44 2.24 -26.34
C ASP A 91 4.04 1.08 -27.28
N PRO A 92 3.08 1.28 -28.20
CA PRO A 92 2.62 0.21 -29.11
C PRO A 92 3.67 -0.24 -30.13
N HIS A 93 4.79 0.49 -30.24
CA HIS A 93 5.92 0.18 -31.13
C HIS A 93 7.06 -0.54 -30.41
N GLY A 94 6.91 -0.82 -29.10
CA GLY A 94 7.91 -1.51 -28.30
C GLY A 94 8.98 -0.60 -27.68
N ASN A 95 8.81 0.72 -27.77
CA ASN A 95 9.74 1.67 -27.16
C ASN A 95 9.42 1.88 -25.69
N SER A 96 10.46 1.97 -24.86
CA SER A 96 10.29 2.32 -23.45
C SER A 96 9.83 3.79 -23.32
N LEU A 97 8.66 3.97 -22.72
CA LEU A 97 8.09 5.26 -22.37
C LEU A 97 7.44 5.09 -20.98
N PRO A 98 8.17 5.44 -19.89
CA PRO A 98 7.64 5.35 -18.53
C PRO A 98 6.32 6.10 -18.38
N GLY A 99 5.35 5.44 -17.74
CA GLY A 99 4.01 5.97 -17.62
C GLY A 99 3.23 5.98 -18.93
N TYR A 100 3.56 5.13 -19.91
CA TYR A 100 2.82 5.11 -21.19
C TYR A 100 1.31 4.97 -20.96
N TYR A 101 0.92 4.02 -20.11
CA TYR A 101 -0.47 3.81 -19.70
C TYR A 101 -0.55 3.19 -18.30
N HIS A 102 -0.87 4.00 -17.30
CA HIS A 102 -1.05 3.58 -15.91
C HIS A 102 -2.45 3.94 -15.43
N THR A 103 -3.16 2.98 -14.84
CA THR A 103 -4.52 3.21 -14.34
C THR A 103 -4.76 2.53 -13.00
N ALA A 104 -5.62 3.16 -12.20
CA ALA A 104 -6.21 2.58 -10.99
C ALA A 104 -7.73 2.80 -11.07
N THR A 105 -8.50 1.70 -11.16
CA THR A 105 -9.97 1.76 -11.10
C THR A 105 -10.45 1.40 -9.71
N LEU A 106 -11.23 2.29 -9.12
CA LEU A 106 -11.80 2.16 -7.78
C LEU A 106 -13.32 2.01 -7.86
N GLY A 107 -13.85 1.05 -7.11
CA GLY A 107 -15.29 0.90 -6.88
C GLY A 107 -15.83 1.97 -5.93
N PRO A 108 -17.17 2.14 -5.82
CA PRO A 108 -17.79 3.18 -5.00
C PRO A 108 -17.40 3.15 -3.52
N GLU A 109 -17.18 1.96 -2.94
CA GLU A 109 -16.85 1.81 -1.52
C GLU A 109 -15.46 2.35 -1.22
N ARG A 110 -14.46 2.01 -2.04
CA ARG A 110 -13.09 2.53 -1.94
C ARG A 110 -12.96 4.00 -2.28
N VAL A 111 -13.77 4.45 -3.24
CA VAL A 111 -13.92 5.88 -3.50
C VAL A 111 -14.33 6.61 -2.21
N ARG A 112 -15.25 6.06 -1.41
CA ARG A 112 -15.65 6.66 -0.12
C ARG A 112 -14.58 6.62 0.96
N GLU A 113 -13.66 5.66 0.91
CA GLU A 113 -12.52 5.63 1.83
C GLU A 113 -11.57 6.81 1.59
N LEU A 114 -11.44 7.28 0.35
CA LEU A 114 -10.66 8.47 -0.01
C LEU A 114 -11.48 9.76 0.02
N PHE A 115 -12.76 9.66 -0.32
CA PHE A 115 -13.66 10.78 -0.53
C PHE A 115 -15.04 10.43 0.05
N PRO A 116 -15.27 10.65 1.35
CA PRO A 116 -16.48 10.17 2.05
C PRO A 116 -17.81 10.58 1.40
N ASP A 117 -17.84 11.75 0.75
CA ASP A 117 -19.03 12.32 0.11
C ASP A 117 -19.21 11.90 -1.37
N HIS A 118 -18.35 11.01 -1.88
CA HIS A 118 -18.41 10.51 -3.25
C HIS A 118 -19.18 9.19 -3.36
N ASP A 119 -19.74 8.89 -4.53
CA ASP A 119 -20.71 7.79 -4.64
C ASP A 119 -20.62 6.89 -5.89
N PHE A 120 -19.82 7.25 -6.89
CA PHE A 120 -19.66 6.48 -8.13
C PHE A 120 -18.24 5.94 -8.34
N PRO A 121 -18.07 4.84 -9.10
CA PRO A 121 -16.75 4.28 -9.42
C PRO A 121 -16.00 5.20 -10.37
N ARG A 122 -14.69 5.25 -10.24
CA ARG A 122 -13.85 6.07 -11.11
C ARG A 122 -12.55 5.39 -11.44
N GLU A 123 -12.05 5.65 -12.63
CA GLU A 123 -10.75 5.23 -13.09
C GLU A 123 -9.84 6.45 -13.17
N VAL A 124 -8.78 6.45 -12.37
CA VAL A 124 -7.70 7.43 -12.45
C VAL A 124 -6.65 6.92 -13.43
N LYS A 125 -6.15 7.79 -14.30
CA LYS A 125 -5.29 7.45 -15.43
C LYS A 125 -4.13 8.41 -15.52
N HIS A 126 -2.97 7.89 -15.86
CA HIS A 126 -1.87 8.62 -16.48
C HIS A 126 -1.57 7.93 -17.82
N TYR A 127 -1.63 8.68 -18.92
CA TYR A 127 -1.47 8.07 -20.24
C TYR A 127 -0.93 9.02 -21.30
N TYR A 128 -0.15 8.47 -22.22
CA TYR A 128 0.30 9.15 -23.41
C TYR A 128 -0.64 8.91 -24.60
N ALA A 129 -0.62 9.85 -25.54
CA ALA A 129 -1.18 9.59 -26.86
C ALA A 129 -0.36 8.49 -27.55
N ARG A 130 -1.03 7.70 -28.40
CA ARG A 130 -0.44 6.54 -29.10
C ARG A 130 0.92 6.83 -29.75
N GLU A 131 1.05 7.99 -30.39
CA GLU A 131 2.23 8.39 -31.15
C GLU A 131 3.08 9.45 -30.42
N ALA A 132 2.97 9.58 -29.10
CA ALA A 132 3.58 10.66 -28.33
C ALA A 132 5.11 10.78 -28.53
N LEU A 133 5.84 9.68 -28.59
CA LEU A 133 7.30 9.69 -28.81
C LEU A 133 7.71 10.29 -30.16
N SER A 134 6.85 10.20 -31.17
CA SER A 134 7.13 10.75 -32.51
C SER A 134 6.88 12.26 -32.60
N GLN A 135 6.23 12.84 -31.59
CA GLN A 135 5.87 14.25 -31.57
C GLN A 135 7.01 15.09 -30.99
N PRO A 136 7.23 16.30 -31.50
CA PRO A 136 8.20 17.21 -30.89
C PRO A 136 7.69 17.68 -29.52
N ASP A 137 8.60 18.00 -28.60
CA ASP A 137 8.27 18.44 -27.22
C ASP A 137 7.43 19.72 -27.17
N SER A 138 7.41 20.52 -28.23
CA SER A 138 6.51 21.66 -28.33
C SER A 138 5.04 21.23 -28.51
N HIS A 139 4.79 20.05 -29.07
CA HIS A 139 3.47 19.55 -29.41
C HIS A 139 2.73 18.99 -28.18
N PRO A 140 1.45 19.38 -27.94
CA PRO A 140 0.68 18.89 -26.79
C PRO A 140 0.61 17.35 -26.69
N LEU A 141 0.49 16.64 -27.81
CA LEU A 141 0.44 15.17 -27.81
C LEU A 141 1.74 14.46 -27.42
N ALA A 142 2.88 15.18 -27.32
CA ALA A 142 4.12 14.64 -26.75
C ALA A 142 4.05 14.49 -25.21
N HIS A 143 3.02 15.08 -24.60
CA HIS A 143 2.84 15.18 -23.16
C HIS A 143 1.67 14.30 -22.70
N PRO A 144 1.77 13.64 -21.53
CA PRO A 144 0.71 12.77 -21.05
C PRO A 144 -0.48 13.55 -20.49
N LYS A 145 -1.62 12.86 -20.44
CA LYS A 145 -2.80 13.28 -19.70
C LYS A 145 -2.82 12.59 -18.34
N VAL A 146 -3.23 13.32 -17.32
CA VAL A 146 -3.74 12.74 -16.07
C VAL A 146 -5.23 12.98 -16.06
N GLY A 147 -6.00 11.90 -16.02
CA GLY A 147 -7.45 11.94 -16.16
C GLY A 147 -8.15 11.12 -15.09
N VAL A 148 -9.34 11.55 -14.71
CA VAL A 148 -10.27 10.78 -13.88
C VAL A 148 -11.54 10.59 -14.69
N SER A 149 -11.96 9.33 -14.85
CA SER A 149 -13.12 9.00 -15.66
C SER A 149 -14.16 8.16 -14.92
N TYR A 150 -15.42 8.48 -15.14
CA TYR A 150 -16.58 7.66 -14.81
C TYR A 150 -16.97 6.80 -16.01
N GLN A 151 -17.31 5.53 -15.79
CA GLN A 151 -17.85 4.66 -16.82
C GLN A 151 -18.99 3.81 -16.26
N THR A 152 -20.14 3.86 -16.92
CA THR A 152 -21.33 3.08 -16.51
C THR A 152 -21.09 1.57 -16.55
N SER A 153 -20.15 1.08 -17.34
CA SER A 153 -19.79 -0.35 -17.38
C SER A 153 -19.09 -0.87 -16.12
N LYS A 154 -18.75 0.01 -15.17
CA LYS A 154 -17.95 -0.31 -13.97
C LYS A 154 -18.80 -0.55 -12.72
N TRP A 155 -20.13 -0.47 -12.82
CA TRP A 155 -21.06 -0.73 -11.72
C TRP A 155 -22.50 -0.91 -12.21
N ASP A 156 -23.41 -1.33 -11.32
CA ASP A 156 -24.80 -1.66 -11.65
C ASP A 156 -25.76 -0.45 -11.66
N ARG A 157 -25.28 0.74 -11.29
CA ARG A 157 -26.07 1.97 -11.27
C ARG A 157 -25.79 2.84 -12.49
N LYS A 158 -26.59 3.91 -12.65
CA LYS A 158 -26.44 4.88 -13.73
C LYS A 158 -26.56 6.28 -13.16
N LEU A 159 -25.72 7.18 -13.67
CA LEU A 159 -25.88 8.62 -13.46
C LEU A 159 -26.77 9.17 -14.56
N GLY A 160 -27.82 9.88 -14.17
CA GLY A 160 -28.69 10.62 -15.05
C GLY A 160 -28.04 11.91 -15.54
N TRP A 161 -28.71 12.62 -16.43
CA TRP A 161 -28.26 13.95 -16.87
C TRP A 161 -28.25 14.98 -15.72
N ASP A 162 -29.17 14.86 -14.77
CA ASP A 162 -29.24 15.77 -13.63
C ASP A 162 -28.07 15.60 -12.65
N ASP A 163 -27.39 14.44 -12.68
CA ASP A 163 -26.19 14.18 -11.89
C ASP A 163 -24.93 14.82 -12.51
N LEU A 164 -25.04 15.47 -13.67
CA LEU A 164 -23.88 15.96 -14.44
C LEU A 164 -23.00 16.93 -13.63
N GLU A 165 -23.62 17.82 -12.85
CA GLU A 165 -22.89 18.79 -12.03
C GLU A 165 -22.13 18.09 -10.88
N SER A 166 -22.81 17.20 -10.14
CA SER A 166 -22.18 16.39 -9.09
C SER A 166 -21.05 15.51 -9.64
N LEU A 167 -21.28 14.88 -10.79
CA LEU A 167 -20.26 14.10 -11.50
C LEU A 167 -19.03 14.96 -11.84
N THR A 168 -19.26 16.17 -12.35
CA THR A 168 -18.21 17.10 -12.74
C THR A 168 -17.36 17.51 -11.53
N ASP A 169 -18.01 17.90 -10.44
CA ASP A 169 -17.35 18.34 -9.20
C ASP A 169 -16.55 17.19 -8.56
N GLN A 170 -17.15 16.00 -8.41
CA GLN A 170 -16.46 14.84 -7.84
C GLN A 170 -15.26 14.37 -8.69
N LEU A 171 -15.34 14.46 -10.03
CA LEU A 171 -14.22 14.12 -10.91
C LEU A 171 -13.07 15.15 -10.76
N ASP A 172 -13.39 16.44 -10.66
CA ASP A 172 -12.40 17.50 -10.45
C ASP A 172 -11.72 17.38 -9.09
N GLU A 173 -12.49 17.16 -8.02
CA GLU A 173 -11.96 16.93 -6.68
C GLU A 173 -11.01 15.73 -6.67
N THR A 174 -11.38 14.64 -7.33
CA THR A 174 -10.50 13.46 -7.46
C THR A 174 -9.21 13.82 -8.21
N LEU A 175 -9.33 14.50 -9.35
CA LEU A 175 -8.20 14.86 -10.19
C LEU A 175 -7.22 15.76 -9.45
N HIS A 176 -7.72 16.80 -8.78
CA HIS A 176 -6.89 17.73 -8.03
C HIS A 176 -6.22 17.06 -6.83
N SER A 177 -6.93 16.17 -6.14
CA SER A 177 -6.37 15.41 -5.01
C SER A 177 -5.23 14.49 -5.45
N VAL A 178 -5.36 13.83 -6.61
CA VAL A 178 -4.29 13.02 -7.22
C VAL A 178 -3.07 13.87 -7.59
N LEU A 179 -3.29 15.07 -8.16
CA LEU A 179 -2.20 15.98 -8.49
C LEU A 179 -1.49 16.48 -7.23
N ALA A 180 -2.24 16.87 -6.20
CA ALA A 180 -1.70 17.33 -4.93
C ALA A 180 -0.89 16.25 -4.21
N ASP A 181 -1.38 15.01 -4.16
CA ASP A 181 -0.68 13.86 -3.58
C ASP A 181 0.62 13.53 -4.34
N ALA A 182 0.61 13.67 -5.67
CA ALA A 182 1.83 13.58 -6.49
C ALA A 182 2.80 14.76 -6.30
N GLY A 183 2.49 15.73 -5.44
CA GLY A 183 3.28 16.94 -5.23
C GLY A 183 3.23 17.93 -6.40
N ILE A 184 2.23 17.82 -7.27
CA ILE A 184 2.04 18.71 -8.42
C ILE A 184 1.12 19.86 -8.01
N PRO A 185 1.56 21.12 -8.13
CA PRO A 185 0.72 22.28 -7.80
C PRO A 185 -0.56 22.29 -8.63
N VAL A 186 -1.73 22.23 -7.99
CA VAL A 186 -3.05 22.25 -8.64
C VAL A 186 -3.33 23.61 -9.29
N ARG A 187 -2.93 24.70 -8.64
CA ARG A 187 -3.03 26.04 -9.21
C ARG A 187 -1.85 26.33 -10.12
N SER A 188 -2.12 26.99 -11.23
CA SER A 188 -1.11 27.44 -12.19
C SER A 188 -0.16 28.51 -11.63
N GLY A 189 -0.50 29.10 -10.47
CA GLY A 189 0.17 30.21 -9.83
C GLY A 189 1.70 30.15 -9.88
N ASN A 190 2.29 30.95 -10.79
CA ASN A 190 3.68 31.42 -10.83
C ASN A 190 4.71 30.51 -10.11
N VAL A 191 4.96 29.30 -10.61
CA VAL A 191 6.20 28.58 -10.26
C VAL A 191 7.27 28.97 -11.28
N GLY A 192 7.65 30.23 -11.24
CA GLY A 192 8.92 30.68 -11.79
C GLY A 192 10.02 30.18 -10.86
N ASP A 193 10.80 29.23 -11.34
CA ASP A 193 12.13 28.83 -10.86
C ASP A 193 13.18 29.97 -10.89
N GLY A 194 12.74 31.23 -10.82
CA GLY A 194 13.58 32.39 -11.06
C GLY A 194 14.00 32.57 -12.52
N GLN A 195 13.52 31.74 -13.46
CA GLN A 195 13.83 31.83 -14.89
C GLN A 195 12.60 31.87 -15.82
N GLY A 196 11.42 32.24 -15.30
CA GLY A 196 10.21 32.35 -16.13
C GLY A 196 9.64 31.00 -16.59
N GLY A 197 9.75 29.98 -15.75
CA GLY A 197 9.26 28.62 -16.02
C GLY A 197 7.75 28.55 -16.31
N THR A 198 7.40 27.83 -17.37
CA THR A 198 6.04 27.35 -17.63
C THR A 198 5.72 26.27 -16.60
N GLY A 199 4.72 26.50 -15.73
CA GLY A 199 4.30 25.57 -14.67
C GLY A 199 4.04 24.13 -15.16
N PRO A 200 3.67 23.18 -14.28
CA PRO A 200 3.68 21.74 -14.60
C PRO A 200 2.72 21.31 -15.73
N TYR A 201 1.86 22.21 -16.18
CA TYR A 201 0.84 21.98 -17.20
C TYR A 201 1.28 22.36 -18.61
N LYS A 202 0.78 21.62 -19.59
CA LYS A 202 0.88 21.94 -21.01
C LYS A 202 -0.51 22.33 -21.53
N PRO A 203 -0.69 23.52 -22.12
CA PRO A 203 -1.96 23.89 -22.74
C PRO A 203 -2.39 22.87 -23.80
N ASP A 204 -3.69 22.56 -23.83
CA ASP A 204 -4.31 21.75 -24.87
C ASP A 204 -4.94 22.68 -25.93
N LEU A 205 -5.12 22.18 -27.15
CA LEU A 205 -5.72 22.95 -28.24
C LEU A 205 -7.25 23.01 -28.14
N TYR A 206 -7.85 22.10 -27.36
CA TYR A 206 -9.31 21.98 -27.25
C TYR A 206 -9.92 22.82 -26.13
N PHE A 207 -9.13 23.12 -25.09
CA PHE A 207 -9.60 23.77 -23.87
C PHE A 207 -8.55 24.75 -23.36
N ASP A 208 -9.02 25.89 -22.87
CA ASP A 208 -8.18 26.82 -22.11
C ASP A 208 -8.04 26.31 -20.67
N GLY A 209 -6.80 26.26 -20.18
CA GLY A 209 -6.54 25.96 -18.77
C GLY A 209 -6.93 27.17 -17.92
N VAL A 210 -7.92 27.01 -17.05
CA VAL A 210 -8.39 28.06 -16.15
C VAL A 210 -8.20 27.58 -14.71
N ASP A 211 -7.55 28.41 -13.89
CA ASP A 211 -7.48 28.15 -12.46
C ASP A 211 -8.88 28.25 -11.86
N MET A 212 -9.26 27.26 -11.05
CA MET A 212 -10.52 27.32 -10.31
C MET A 212 -10.49 28.48 -9.31
N GLU A 213 -11.55 29.27 -9.29
CA GLU A 213 -11.71 30.37 -8.32
C GLU A 213 -11.99 29.87 -6.90
N ARG A 214 -12.46 28.61 -6.74
CA ARG A 214 -12.77 28.01 -5.43
C ARG A 214 -11.50 27.95 -4.56
N PRO A 215 -11.60 28.17 -3.23
CA PRO A 215 -10.45 28.03 -2.32
C PRO A 215 -9.92 26.59 -2.31
N ASP A 216 -8.67 26.36 -1.89
CA ASP A 216 -8.06 25.01 -1.85
C ASP A 216 -8.64 24.10 -0.75
N ASP A 217 -9.68 24.55 -0.03
CA ASP A 217 -10.36 23.81 1.02
C ASP A 217 -11.14 22.59 0.50
N HIS A 218 -11.44 22.54 -0.80
CA HIS A 218 -12.03 21.38 -1.50
C HIS A 218 -11.02 20.29 -1.88
N LEU A 219 -9.71 20.54 -1.70
CA LEU A 219 -8.70 19.52 -1.98
C LEU A 219 -8.72 18.50 -0.84
N TYR A 220 -9.29 17.33 -1.09
CA TYR A 220 -9.09 16.20 -0.20
C TYR A 220 -7.59 15.84 -0.26
N GLY A 221 -6.90 15.92 0.87
CA GLY A 221 -5.67 15.16 1.00
C GLY A 221 -6.04 13.71 0.77
N LEU A 222 -5.55 13.08 -0.30
CA LEU A 222 -5.67 11.64 -0.46
C LEU A 222 -5.00 11.06 0.78
N ASP A 223 -5.78 10.66 1.77
CA ASP A 223 -5.22 10.26 3.06
C ASP A 223 -4.62 8.84 3.00
N LEU A 224 -3.97 8.53 1.88
CA LEU A 224 -3.28 7.29 1.59
C LEU A 224 -2.18 7.03 2.63
N THR A 225 -1.60 8.10 3.19
CA THR A 225 -0.64 7.99 4.29
C THR A 225 -1.33 7.52 5.57
N GLN A 226 -2.46 8.11 5.97
CA GLN A 226 -3.20 7.63 7.14
C GLN A 226 -3.79 6.24 6.90
N ILE A 227 -4.36 5.96 5.72
CA ILE A 227 -4.87 4.63 5.38
C ILE A 227 -3.76 3.59 5.50
N ARG A 228 -2.55 3.89 5.00
CA ARG A 228 -1.38 3.03 5.16
C ARG A 228 -1.02 2.84 6.63
N HIS A 229 -0.95 3.91 7.42
CA HIS A 229 -0.65 3.84 8.85
C HIS A 229 -1.71 3.07 9.65
N ASP A 230 -2.99 3.26 9.33
CA ASP A 230 -4.11 2.58 9.96
C ASP A 230 -4.05 1.08 9.66
N GLN A 231 -3.84 0.70 8.39
CA GLN A 231 -3.66 -0.70 8.01
C GLN A 231 -2.42 -1.33 8.68
N GLN A 232 -1.29 -0.61 8.75
CA GLN A 232 -0.11 -1.06 9.50
C GLN A 232 -0.41 -1.24 10.98
N SER A 233 -1.07 -0.28 11.61
CA SER A 233 -1.39 -0.30 13.03
C SER A 233 -2.31 -1.47 13.36
N VAL A 234 -3.28 -1.78 12.50
CA VAL A 234 -4.16 -2.95 12.66
C VAL A 234 -3.34 -4.25 12.65
N VAL A 235 -2.43 -4.41 11.68
CA VAL A 235 -1.54 -5.59 11.62
C VAL A 235 -0.68 -5.70 12.87
N VAL A 236 0.01 -4.62 13.25
CA VAL A 236 0.89 -4.60 14.43
C VAL A 236 0.13 -4.91 15.70
N ARG A 237 -1.07 -4.35 15.89
CA ARG A 237 -1.92 -4.62 17.05
C ARG A 237 -2.27 -6.11 17.16
N HIS A 238 -2.77 -6.71 16.09
CA HIS A 238 -3.12 -8.13 16.10
C HIS A 238 -1.92 -9.05 16.34
N LEU A 239 -0.74 -8.68 15.83
CA LEU A 239 0.49 -9.43 16.10
C LEU A 239 0.96 -9.28 17.55
N ALA A 240 0.86 -8.06 18.11
CA ALA A 240 1.26 -7.76 19.49
C ALA A 240 0.33 -8.39 20.53
N ASP A 241 -0.99 -8.39 20.28
CA ASP A 241 -1.99 -9.04 21.13
C ASP A 241 -1.85 -10.58 21.13
N GLY A 242 -1.11 -11.11 20.15
CA GLY A 242 -0.83 -12.51 19.99
C GLY A 242 -1.95 -13.23 19.24
N LEU A 243 -1.55 -14.00 18.23
CA LEU A 243 -2.47 -14.81 17.44
C LEU A 243 -2.48 -16.26 17.94
N SER A 244 -3.67 -16.82 18.07
CA SER A 244 -3.90 -18.24 18.29
C SER A 244 -3.43 -19.08 17.08
N PRO A 245 -3.15 -20.38 17.26
CA PRO A 245 -2.71 -21.25 16.17
C PRO A 245 -3.66 -21.25 14.96
N VAL A 246 -4.98 -21.21 15.21
CA VAL A 246 -5.98 -21.21 14.13
C VAL A 246 -6.00 -19.88 13.36
N GLU A 247 -5.69 -18.75 14.03
CA GLU A 247 -5.55 -17.46 13.35
C GLU A 247 -4.30 -17.43 12.48
N TRP A 248 -3.17 -17.93 12.99
CA TRP A 248 -1.93 -18.07 12.22
C TRP A 248 -2.11 -18.94 10.98
N GLU A 249 -2.72 -20.12 11.13
CA GLU A 249 -3.03 -21.04 10.03
C GLU A 249 -3.95 -20.39 8.99
N SER A 250 -4.96 -19.65 9.44
CA SER A 250 -5.89 -18.94 8.55
C SER A 250 -5.19 -17.84 7.76
N LEU A 251 -4.37 -17.01 8.42
CA LEU A 251 -3.59 -15.96 7.76
C LEU A 251 -2.57 -16.54 6.77
N GLU A 252 -1.92 -17.64 7.14
CA GLU A 252 -0.96 -18.33 6.27
C GLU A 252 -1.63 -18.83 4.98
N THR A 253 -2.81 -19.45 5.08
CA THR A 253 -3.57 -19.88 3.90
C THR A 253 -3.97 -18.69 3.05
N LEU A 254 -4.50 -17.62 3.67
CA LEU A 254 -4.93 -16.43 2.93
C LEU A 254 -3.78 -15.76 2.18
N VAL A 255 -2.59 -15.73 2.75
CA VAL A 255 -1.37 -15.22 2.10
C VAL A 255 -0.89 -16.14 0.97
N THR A 256 -0.91 -17.47 1.19
CA THR A 256 -0.29 -18.43 0.26
C THR A 256 -1.17 -18.69 -0.96
N ASP A 257 -2.49 -18.77 -0.77
CA ASP A 257 -3.44 -19.10 -1.85
C ASP A 257 -3.91 -17.86 -2.64
N GLY A 258 -3.24 -16.72 -2.44
CA GLY A 258 -3.58 -15.47 -3.15
C GLY A 258 -4.93 -14.89 -2.75
N GLY A 259 -5.40 -15.20 -1.54
CA GLY A 259 -6.47 -14.45 -0.90
C GLY A 259 -7.90 -14.89 -1.21
N GLU A 260 -8.19 -16.01 -1.86
CA GLU A 260 -9.59 -16.44 -2.08
C GLU A 260 -9.92 -17.86 -1.63
N VAL A 261 -10.11 -18.07 -0.32
CA VAL A 261 -10.52 -19.36 0.23
C VAL A 261 -11.79 -19.27 1.06
N SER A 262 -12.53 -20.37 1.17
CA SER A 262 -13.68 -20.46 2.08
C SER A 262 -13.21 -20.87 3.49
N PRO A 263 -13.92 -20.49 4.57
CA PRO A 263 -13.62 -20.98 5.91
C PRO A 263 -13.55 -22.50 6.00
N LYS A 264 -14.39 -23.19 5.22
CA LYS A 264 -14.42 -24.64 5.09
C LYS A 264 -13.14 -25.21 4.47
N GLN A 265 -12.58 -24.51 3.48
CA GLN A 265 -11.34 -24.92 2.83
C GLN A 265 -10.14 -24.77 3.79
N ILE A 266 -10.01 -23.60 4.45
CA ILE A 266 -9.01 -23.38 5.51
C ILE A 266 -9.11 -24.46 6.58
N ALA A 267 -10.34 -24.77 7.02
CA ALA A 267 -10.57 -25.79 8.03
C ALA A 267 -10.10 -27.18 7.58
N LYS A 268 -10.38 -27.55 6.33
CA LYS A 268 -9.95 -28.82 5.76
C LYS A 268 -8.42 -28.90 5.63
N ASP A 269 -7.76 -27.83 5.21
CA ASP A 269 -6.33 -27.84 4.93
C ASP A 269 -5.48 -27.94 6.21
N HIS A 270 -6.00 -27.44 7.33
CA HIS A 270 -5.34 -27.48 8.64
C HIS A 270 -5.94 -28.49 9.62
N ASP A 271 -6.79 -29.41 9.16
CA ASP A 271 -7.49 -30.39 10.00
C ASP A 271 -8.20 -29.75 11.23
N ARG A 272 -8.89 -28.64 10.98
CA ARG A 272 -9.65 -27.86 11.96
C ARG A 272 -11.15 -28.01 11.77
N HIS A 273 -11.90 -27.71 12.83
CA HIS A 273 -13.35 -27.55 12.73
C HIS A 273 -13.70 -26.19 12.09
N GLU A 274 -14.66 -26.18 11.16
CA GLU A 274 -15.05 -24.95 10.44
C GLU A 274 -15.45 -23.81 11.38
N ASP A 275 -16.21 -24.10 12.45
CA ASP A 275 -16.58 -23.08 13.45
C ASP A 275 -15.38 -22.48 14.20
N SER A 276 -14.29 -23.24 14.36
CA SER A 276 -13.07 -22.71 14.98
C SER A 276 -12.38 -21.72 14.05
N VAL A 277 -12.34 -22.00 12.74
CA VAL A 277 -11.85 -21.07 11.72
C VAL A 277 -12.74 -19.83 11.65
N ARG A 278 -14.06 -19.97 11.61
CA ARG A 278 -14.98 -18.82 11.63
C ARG A 278 -14.78 -17.95 12.87
N ARG A 279 -14.60 -18.56 14.05
CA ARG A 279 -14.28 -17.83 15.30
C ARG A 279 -12.92 -17.15 15.26
N ALA A 280 -11.91 -17.77 14.67
CA ALA A 280 -10.60 -17.16 14.46
C ALA A 280 -10.73 -15.92 13.55
N LEU A 281 -11.34 -16.08 12.37
CA LEU A 281 -11.58 -14.99 11.43
C LEU A 281 -12.39 -13.84 12.04
N ASN A 282 -13.32 -14.12 12.95
CA ASN A 282 -14.07 -13.11 13.72
C ASN A 282 -13.21 -12.26 14.65
N ARG A 283 -12.08 -12.77 15.14
CA ARG A 283 -11.18 -12.03 16.04
C ARG A 283 -10.13 -11.21 15.30
N ILE A 284 -9.94 -11.49 14.01
CA ILE A 284 -9.06 -10.75 13.09
C ILE A 284 -9.86 -10.09 11.98
N ASP A 285 -11.10 -9.69 12.27
CA ASP A 285 -12.06 -9.13 11.31
C ASP A 285 -11.60 -7.81 10.68
N GLU A 286 -10.69 -7.08 11.32
CA GLU A 286 -10.08 -5.89 10.74
C GLU A 286 -9.01 -6.22 9.67
N LEU A 287 -8.42 -7.42 9.72
CA LEU A 287 -7.42 -7.91 8.74
C LEU A 287 -8.04 -8.60 7.54
N VAL A 288 -9.27 -9.12 7.68
CA VAL A 288 -9.92 -9.96 6.68
C VAL A 288 -11.24 -9.35 6.21
N GLU A 289 -11.54 -9.55 4.94
CA GLU A 289 -12.83 -9.22 4.36
C GLU A 289 -13.58 -10.51 4.01
N ARG A 290 -14.92 -10.51 4.17
CA ARG A 290 -15.75 -11.71 3.98
C ARG A 290 -16.96 -11.40 3.12
N GLU A 291 -17.07 -12.10 2.00
CA GLU A 291 -18.20 -11.96 1.09
C GLU A 291 -18.57 -13.32 0.48
N TYR A 292 -19.87 -13.62 0.39
CA TYR A 292 -20.41 -14.85 -0.21
C TYR A 292 -19.74 -16.17 0.24
N GLY A 293 -19.36 -16.28 1.52
CA GLY A 293 -18.73 -17.48 2.07
C GLY A 293 -17.26 -17.65 1.69
N ARG A 294 -16.63 -16.62 1.13
CA ARG A 294 -15.19 -16.53 0.90
C ARG A 294 -14.55 -15.49 1.82
N VAL A 295 -13.25 -15.62 2.01
CA VAL A 295 -12.43 -14.79 2.89
C VAL A 295 -11.15 -14.40 2.16
N SER A 296 -10.79 -13.12 2.25
CA SER A 296 -9.55 -12.50 1.75
C SER A 296 -8.92 -11.66 2.85
N LEU A 297 -7.66 -11.28 2.70
CA LEU A 297 -7.10 -10.14 3.44
C LEU A 297 -7.72 -8.84 2.91
N ARG A 298 -7.77 -7.78 3.72
CA ARG A 298 -8.50 -6.56 3.40
C ARG A 298 -7.80 -5.63 2.40
N SER A 299 -6.51 -5.84 2.12
CA SER A 299 -5.76 -5.14 1.06
C SER A 299 -4.54 -5.96 0.65
N SER A 300 -3.98 -5.67 -0.53
CA SER A 300 -2.70 -6.26 -0.95
C SER A 300 -1.57 -5.83 -0.01
N PHE A 301 -1.63 -4.60 0.50
CA PHE A 301 -0.69 -4.11 1.50
C PHE A 301 -0.75 -4.88 2.84
N ILE A 302 -1.94 -5.17 3.36
CA ILE A 302 -2.10 -6.06 4.53
C ILE A 302 -1.56 -7.45 4.20
N SER A 303 -1.77 -7.93 2.96
CA SER A 303 -1.24 -9.22 2.52
C SER A 303 0.29 -9.28 2.57
N GLU A 304 0.97 -8.23 2.13
CA GLU A 304 2.43 -8.12 2.22
C GLU A 304 2.91 -8.11 3.68
N LEU A 305 2.33 -7.27 4.53
CA LEU A 305 2.73 -7.17 5.94
C LEU A 305 2.49 -8.48 6.71
N VAL A 306 1.35 -9.13 6.48
CA VAL A 306 1.04 -10.43 7.06
C VAL A 306 1.99 -11.49 6.51
N HIS A 307 2.31 -11.49 5.21
CA HIS A 307 3.27 -12.41 4.61
C HIS A 307 4.65 -12.31 5.26
N GLU A 308 5.16 -11.08 5.42
CA GLU A 308 6.43 -10.82 6.10
C GLU A 308 6.40 -11.34 7.53
N SER A 309 5.33 -11.04 8.27
CA SER A 309 5.16 -11.47 9.66
C SER A 309 5.09 -13.00 9.82
N VAL A 310 4.35 -13.68 8.94
CA VAL A 310 4.28 -15.15 8.88
C VAL A 310 5.66 -15.74 8.57
N LYS A 311 6.38 -15.17 7.62
CA LYS A 311 7.73 -15.61 7.26
C LYS A 311 8.69 -15.48 8.43
N GLU A 312 8.71 -14.33 9.11
CA GLU A 312 9.53 -14.09 10.29
C GLU A 312 9.22 -15.07 11.43
N ALA A 313 7.94 -15.33 11.69
CA ALA A 313 7.51 -16.29 12.71
C ALA A 313 8.00 -17.73 12.40
N ARG A 314 7.94 -18.16 11.12
CA ARG A 314 8.48 -19.46 10.70
C ARG A 314 9.99 -19.52 10.86
N GLU A 315 10.71 -18.46 10.49
CA GLU A 315 12.16 -18.40 10.65
C GLU A 315 12.58 -18.41 12.12
N ALA A 316 11.83 -17.74 13.00
CA ALA A 316 12.04 -17.81 14.45
C ALA A 316 11.83 -19.24 14.99
N THR A 317 10.75 -19.90 14.57
CA THR A 317 10.46 -21.30 14.97
C THR A 317 11.54 -22.26 14.48
N ARG A 318 11.97 -22.13 13.21
CA ARG A 318 13.05 -22.94 12.64
C ARG A 318 14.35 -22.76 13.41
N ARG A 319 14.74 -21.52 13.72
CA ARG A 319 15.92 -21.21 14.54
C ARG A 319 15.81 -21.84 15.94
N ALA A 320 14.65 -21.78 16.58
CA ALA A 320 14.41 -22.41 17.87
C ALA A 320 14.57 -23.94 17.81
N VAL A 321 14.04 -24.60 16.78
CA VAL A 321 14.19 -26.05 16.58
C VAL A 321 15.63 -26.44 16.28
N GLU A 322 16.30 -25.74 15.36
CA GLU A 322 17.72 -25.97 15.05
C GLU A 322 18.60 -25.80 16.29
N THR A 323 18.26 -24.84 17.16
CA THR A 323 18.99 -24.56 18.41
C THR A 323 18.68 -25.59 19.49
N GLY A 324 17.42 -25.99 19.64
CA GLY A 324 17.00 -27.09 20.53
C GLY A 324 17.63 -28.42 20.12
N ALA A 325 17.71 -28.70 18.82
CA ALA A 325 18.40 -29.86 18.29
C ALA A 325 19.92 -29.79 18.56
N LYS A 326 20.56 -28.63 18.42
CA LYS A 326 21.97 -28.44 18.81
C LYS A 326 22.17 -28.64 20.32
N ALA A 327 21.25 -28.16 21.15
CA ALA A 327 21.29 -28.31 22.60
C ALA A 327 21.09 -29.78 23.05
N LEU A 328 20.14 -30.50 22.42
CA LEU A 328 19.94 -31.93 22.65
C LEU A 328 21.16 -32.77 22.19
N ASN A 329 21.73 -32.46 21.03
CA ASN A 329 22.98 -33.09 20.56
C ASN A 329 24.18 -32.77 21.47
N ALA A 330 24.18 -31.62 22.15
CA ALA A 330 25.20 -31.27 23.15
C ALA A 330 24.98 -32.01 24.48
N ALA A 331 23.72 -32.21 24.88
CA ALA A 331 23.34 -33.00 26.07
C ALA A 331 23.69 -34.49 25.91
N GLU A 332 23.53 -35.07 24.70
CA GLU A 332 23.96 -36.45 24.40
C GLU A 332 25.49 -36.65 24.45
N ARG A 333 26.27 -35.56 24.46
CA ARG A 333 27.74 -35.59 24.60
C ARG A 333 28.25 -35.39 26.03
N GLY A 334 27.37 -35.45 27.03
CA GLY A 334 27.75 -35.57 28.44
C GLY A 334 28.16 -34.26 29.11
N LEU A 335 27.24 -33.30 29.18
CA LEU A 335 27.36 -32.13 30.07
C LEU A 335 26.23 -32.12 31.10
N ASP A 336 26.53 -31.63 32.30
CA ASP A 336 25.58 -31.64 33.42
C ASP A 336 24.35 -30.72 33.19
N GLU A 337 23.30 -30.97 33.96
CA GLU A 337 22.00 -30.28 33.88
C GLU A 337 22.12 -28.76 34.07
N LYS A 338 23.13 -28.31 34.83
CA LYS A 338 23.39 -26.89 35.12
C LYS A 338 24.08 -26.17 33.96
N THR A 339 24.95 -26.86 33.24
CA THR A 339 25.55 -26.39 31.99
C THR A 339 24.50 -26.26 30.88
N SER A 340 23.52 -27.18 30.86
CA SER A 340 22.40 -27.12 29.93
C SER A 340 21.50 -25.90 30.17
N ALA A 341 21.28 -25.50 31.44
CA ALA A 341 20.52 -24.31 31.79
C ALA A 341 21.21 -23.00 31.33
N PHE A 342 22.54 -22.90 31.48
CA PHE A 342 23.31 -21.77 30.99
C PHE A 342 23.26 -21.67 29.46
N ILE A 343 23.41 -22.79 28.75
CA ILE A 343 23.32 -22.84 27.28
C ILE A 343 21.91 -22.48 26.81
N ALA A 344 20.86 -22.96 27.48
CA ALA A 344 19.48 -22.65 27.14
C ALA A 344 19.14 -21.17 27.36
N TRP A 345 19.64 -20.57 28.44
CA TRP A 345 19.51 -19.12 28.68
C TRP A 345 20.27 -18.32 27.62
N ALA A 346 21.53 -18.68 27.33
CA ALA A 346 22.34 -18.01 26.32
C ALA A 346 21.66 -18.06 24.94
N ALA A 347 21.12 -19.21 24.56
CA ALA A 347 20.34 -19.39 23.34
C ALA A 347 19.06 -18.53 23.30
N LYS A 348 18.29 -18.50 24.39
CA LYS A 348 17.06 -17.70 24.50
C LYS A 348 17.31 -16.20 24.29
N HIS A 349 18.49 -15.73 24.67
CA HIS A 349 18.84 -14.32 24.62
C HIS A 349 19.79 -13.94 23.46
N ASP A 350 19.98 -14.85 22.49
CA ASP A 350 20.87 -14.69 21.34
C ASP A 350 22.31 -14.36 21.77
N ILE A 351 22.80 -15.11 22.76
CA ILE A 351 24.14 -14.96 23.34
C ILE A 351 25.00 -16.13 22.89
N ASP A 352 26.08 -15.81 22.20
CA ASP A 352 27.10 -16.74 21.76
C ASP A 352 28.36 -16.61 22.61
N VAL A 353 28.81 -17.72 23.21
CA VAL A 353 29.93 -17.77 24.16
C VAL A 353 31.05 -18.59 23.55
N ASP A 354 32.13 -17.92 23.17
CA ASP A 354 33.33 -18.55 22.63
C ASP A 354 34.44 -18.57 23.70
N SER A 355 34.81 -19.77 24.11
CA SER A 355 35.89 -20.05 25.05
C SER A 355 36.87 -21.04 24.42
N ALA A 356 37.54 -20.63 23.34
CA ALA A 356 38.68 -21.37 22.82
C ALA A 356 39.83 -21.38 23.84
N ASN A 357 40.33 -22.57 24.19
CA ASN A 357 41.44 -22.77 25.14
C ASN A 357 42.63 -21.84 24.78
N ASP A 358 43.08 -21.06 25.77
CA ASP A 358 44.14 -20.03 25.74
C ASP A 358 43.79 -18.64 25.14
N ALA A 359 42.52 -18.34 24.82
CA ALA A 359 42.09 -17.00 24.44
C ALA A 359 41.08 -16.39 25.44
N ARG A 360 41.10 -15.06 25.58
CA ARG A 360 40.13 -14.30 26.39
C ARG A 360 38.71 -14.62 25.92
N MET A 361 37.83 -15.04 26.84
CA MET A 361 36.45 -15.42 26.55
C MET A 361 35.69 -14.27 25.88
N LYS A 362 34.91 -14.58 24.83
CA LYS A 362 34.07 -13.62 24.12
C LYS A 362 32.61 -13.98 24.29
N ILE A 363 31.82 -13.00 24.69
CA ILE A 363 30.36 -13.10 24.81
C ILE A 363 29.77 -12.17 23.77
N ARG A 364 29.13 -12.72 22.75
CA ARG A 364 28.42 -11.93 21.73
C ARG A 364 26.95 -11.97 22.03
N MET A 365 26.36 -10.83 22.38
CA MET A 365 24.92 -10.67 22.54
C MET A 365 24.34 -10.08 21.25
N GLY A 366 23.19 -10.60 20.81
CA GLY A 366 22.43 -10.01 19.72
C GLY A 366 21.79 -8.67 20.07
N LYS A 367 20.60 -8.40 19.54
CA LYS A 367 19.84 -7.18 19.87
C LYS A 367 19.38 -7.24 21.33
N VAL A 368 19.88 -6.32 22.15
CA VAL A 368 19.51 -6.24 23.57
C VAL A 368 18.40 -5.22 23.75
N GLU A 369 17.22 -5.71 24.15
CA GLU A 369 16.11 -4.89 24.62
C GLU A 369 16.19 -4.81 26.16
N GLY A 370 16.33 -3.59 26.70
CA GLY A 370 16.49 -3.30 28.14
C GLY A 370 17.89 -2.84 28.60
N GLU A 371 18.13 -2.90 29.91
CA GLU A 371 19.43 -2.63 30.53
C GLU A 371 20.36 -3.84 30.35
N ILE A 372 21.53 -3.61 29.74
CA ILE A 372 22.50 -4.69 29.48
C ILE A 372 23.08 -5.29 30.76
N LYS A 373 23.12 -4.47 31.83
CA LYS A 373 23.63 -4.83 33.14
C LYS A 373 22.87 -6.02 33.73
N ASP A 374 21.54 -5.98 33.71
CA ASP A 374 20.69 -7.03 34.27
C ASP A 374 20.94 -8.38 33.58
N ARG A 375 21.19 -8.36 32.26
CA ARG A 375 21.52 -9.57 31.48
C ARG A 375 22.90 -10.12 31.82
N ILE A 376 23.89 -9.26 32.03
CA ILE A 376 25.24 -9.67 32.42
C ILE A 376 25.22 -10.27 33.83
N GLU A 377 24.50 -9.66 34.77
CA GLU A 377 24.35 -10.16 36.14
C GLU A 377 23.66 -11.53 36.17
N GLN A 378 22.57 -11.70 35.42
CA GLN A 378 21.89 -12.99 35.29
C GLN A 378 22.79 -14.06 34.65
N GLY A 379 23.55 -13.70 33.61
CA GLY A 379 24.51 -14.61 32.96
C GLY A 379 25.64 -15.04 33.90
N LEU A 380 26.14 -14.14 34.74
CA LEU A 380 27.17 -14.44 35.72
C LEU A 380 26.66 -15.37 36.84
N GLU A 381 25.42 -15.21 37.28
CA GLU A 381 24.79 -16.13 38.23
C GLU A 381 24.65 -17.53 37.64
N LEU A 382 24.12 -17.66 36.42
CA LEU A 382 23.99 -18.95 35.75
C LEU A 382 25.35 -19.61 35.46
N TRP A 383 26.38 -18.80 35.19
CA TRP A 383 27.76 -19.28 35.02
C TRP A 383 28.33 -19.86 36.32
N LYS A 384 28.09 -19.18 37.45
CA LYS A 384 28.44 -19.67 38.79
C LYS A 384 27.69 -20.96 39.14
N ASP A 385 26.39 -20.99 38.85
CA ASP A 385 25.56 -22.15 39.12
C ASP A 385 25.97 -23.39 38.30
N ALA A 386 26.48 -23.17 37.09
CA ALA A 386 27.11 -24.20 36.26
C ALA A 386 28.50 -24.66 36.77
N GLY A 387 28.93 -24.20 37.95
CA GLY A 387 30.19 -24.63 38.59
C GLY A 387 31.45 -24.10 37.91
N ARG A 388 31.34 -23.08 37.06
CA ARG A 388 32.46 -22.50 36.29
C ARG A 388 33.12 -21.35 37.04
N ASP A 389 34.42 -21.14 36.79
CA ASP A 389 35.17 -20.05 37.42
C ASP A 389 34.58 -18.67 37.04
N PRO A 390 34.07 -17.88 38.00
CA PRO A 390 33.53 -16.56 37.73
C PRO A 390 34.56 -15.59 37.14
N GLY A 391 35.85 -15.78 37.41
CA GLY A 391 36.93 -14.95 36.88
C GLY A 391 36.92 -14.90 35.36
N HIS A 392 36.69 -16.05 34.70
CA HIS A 392 36.62 -16.13 33.24
C HIS A 392 35.44 -15.33 32.66
N PHE A 393 34.30 -15.33 33.35
CA PHE A 393 33.13 -14.54 32.95
C PHE A 393 33.36 -13.05 33.19
N ILE A 394 34.00 -12.70 34.30
CA ILE A 394 34.27 -11.32 34.67
C ILE A 394 35.29 -10.67 33.71
N ASP A 395 36.26 -11.45 33.23
CA ASP A 395 37.28 -10.99 32.31
C ASP A 395 36.85 -11.04 30.83
N ALA A 396 35.63 -11.50 30.53
CA ALA A 396 35.15 -11.64 29.16
C ALA A 396 35.09 -10.30 28.40
N LEU A 397 35.27 -10.36 27.08
CA LEU A 397 34.90 -9.29 26.17
C LEU A 397 33.44 -9.50 25.75
N VAL A 398 32.54 -8.60 26.15
CA VAL A 398 31.14 -8.61 25.71
C VAL A 398 30.98 -7.68 24.52
N THR A 399 30.34 -8.15 23.45
CA THR A 399 29.91 -7.30 22.31
C THR A 399 28.41 -7.40 22.16
N PHE A 400 27.72 -6.30 21.86
CA PHE A 400 26.24 -6.27 21.79
C PHE A 400 25.73 -5.26 20.75
N GLN A 401 24.45 -5.37 20.38
CA GLN A 401 23.76 -4.36 19.58
C GLN A 401 22.59 -3.73 20.37
N LYS A 402 22.59 -2.40 20.49
CA LYS A 402 21.51 -1.61 21.11
C LYS A 402 21.14 -0.45 20.19
N GLU A 403 19.86 -0.31 19.85
CA GLU A 403 19.34 0.76 18.97
C GLU A 403 20.10 0.88 17.63
N GLY A 404 20.46 -0.24 17.02
CA GLY A 404 21.19 -0.27 15.75
C GLY A 404 22.68 0.07 15.84
N ARG A 405 23.23 0.28 17.05
CA ARG A 405 24.67 0.52 17.29
C ARG A 405 25.32 -0.67 17.96
N SER A 406 26.53 -1.01 17.53
CA SER A 406 27.37 -2.02 18.17
C SER A 406 28.13 -1.40 19.35
N GLY A 407 28.19 -2.11 20.48
CA GLY A 407 28.97 -1.73 21.66
C GLY A 407 29.83 -2.89 22.16
N SER A 408 30.88 -2.57 22.93
CA SER A 408 31.71 -3.58 23.58
C SER A 408 32.12 -3.19 25.00
N ILE A 409 32.19 -4.16 25.91
CA ILE A 409 32.55 -3.98 27.32
C ILE A 409 33.60 -5.02 27.72
N CYS A 410 34.57 -4.59 28.52
CA CYS A 410 35.64 -5.41 29.09
C CYS A 410 35.74 -5.17 30.59
N GLN A 411 35.92 -6.23 31.40
CA GLN A 411 36.19 -6.19 32.85
C GLN A 411 35.11 -5.50 33.70
N PHE A 412 34.35 -6.28 34.45
CA PHE A 412 33.22 -5.77 35.26
C PHE A 412 33.63 -5.24 36.65
N ALA A 413 34.92 -4.94 36.86
CA ALA A 413 35.42 -4.40 38.11
C ALA A 413 35.58 -2.86 38.02
N THR A 414 34.62 -2.15 38.61
CA THR A 414 34.53 -0.69 38.90
C THR A 414 34.19 0.30 37.75
N PRO A 415 33.45 1.40 38.06
CA PRO A 415 32.56 2.08 37.13
C PRO A 415 33.25 3.24 36.41
N VAL A 416 33.81 3.00 35.22
CA VAL A 416 34.07 4.08 34.26
C VAL A 416 33.67 3.58 32.88
N TRP A 417 32.53 4.08 32.41
CA TRP A 417 31.96 3.75 31.11
C TRP A 417 32.55 4.70 30.07
N GLU A 418 33.55 4.25 29.31
CA GLU A 418 33.84 4.87 28.02
C GLU A 418 33.30 3.96 26.92
N ILE A 419 32.19 4.40 26.32
CA ILE A 419 31.71 3.87 25.04
C ILE A 419 32.75 4.30 23.99
N ARG A 420 33.44 3.33 23.39
CA ARG A 420 34.15 3.51 22.13
C ARG A 420 33.33 2.94 20.98
#